data_AF-A0A8I6XMR7-F1
#
_entry.id   AF-A0A8I6XMR7-F1
#
_cell.length_a   1.000
_cell.length_b   1.000
_cell.length_c   1.000
_cell.angle_alpha   90.00
_cell.angle_beta   90.00
_cell.angle_gamma   90.00
#
_symmetry.space_group_name_H-M   'P 1'
#
loop_
_entity.id
_entity.type
_entity.pdbx_description
1 polymer ?
#
loop_
_entity_poly.entity_id
_entity_poly.type
_entity_poly.pdbx_seq_one_letter_code
_entity_poly.pdbx_strand_id
1 'polypeptide(L)'
;MVYEDESSNDLSSLDISSSSDSMMYRIPTSIDDEDYMGIENSALDVCSEHGLLLERRVAFEGFETSRRFLVCAQPEERVMDLRYLKVNAQGAERSSAVVVVMKSEIEKKEAEIMEVKGKYSVLMNLAEAQGRVIRTQKANHLKEKEKLSEENYNLKVWVDKLTNSEEKLNDDIMVLNRHIDGVKKGIENLIKRMDELKLHIADQLKAVEKNQEKLKMTRDILDG
;
A
#
# COMPACT_ATOMS: atom_id res chain seq x y z
N MET A 1 20.48 18.41 7.18
CA MET A 1 21.41 17.95 6.12
C MET A 1 20.54 17.49 4.97
N VAL A 2 20.43 18.34 3.96
CA VAL A 2 19.69 18.10 2.72
C VAL A 2 20.69 17.51 1.74
N TYR A 3 20.40 16.33 1.20
CA TYR A 3 21.19 15.74 0.12
C TYR A 3 20.50 16.15 -1.19
N GLU A 4 21.15 17.05 -1.92
CA GLU A 4 20.90 17.31 -3.34
C GLU A 4 21.70 16.27 -4.14
N ASP A 5 21.07 15.64 -5.12
CA ASP A 5 21.76 14.82 -6.13
C ASP A 5 21.25 15.24 -7.51
N GLU A 6 22.22 15.45 -8.41
CA GLU A 6 22.08 16.05 -9.73
C GLU A 6 21.62 15.05 -10.82
N SER A 7 21.19 15.63 -11.96
CA SER A 7 21.43 15.14 -13.33
C SER A 7 20.47 14.09 -13.95
N SER A 8 19.66 14.50 -14.94
CA SER A 8 20.05 14.43 -16.37
C SER A 8 18.88 14.69 -17.36
N ASN A 9 19.12 15.63 -18.28
CA ASN A 9 18.85 15.62 -19.72
C ASN A 9 17.46 15.20 -20.27
N ASP A 10 16.54 16.16 -20.38
CA ASP A 10 15.47 16.13 -21.38
C ASP A 10 15.98 16.69 -22.72
N LEU A 11 16.59 15.82 -23.54
CA LEU A 11 16.74 16.07 -24.97
C LEU A 11 15.50 15.52 -25.68
N SER A 12 14.49 16.36 -25.85
CA SER A 12 13.40 16.11 -26.80
C SER A 12 13.14 17.35 -27.66
N SER A 13 13.71 17.32 -28.87
CA SER A 13 13.07 17.74 -30.14
C SER A 13 14.15 17.79 -31.22
N LEU A 14 14.30 16.68 -31.93
CA LEU A 14 14.91 16.66 -33.25
C LEU A 14 13.93 17.35 -34.22
N ASP A 15 14.03 18.67 -34.31
CA ASP A 15 13.42 19.43 -35.38
C ASP A 15 14.21 19.18 -36.67
N ILE A 16 13.73 18.23 -37.48
CA ILE A 16 14.15 18.12 -38.87
C ILE A 16 13.42 19.23 -39.64
N SER A 17 13.96 20.44 -39.59
CA SER A 17 13.61 21.52 -40.51
C SER A 17 14.63 21.54 -41.64
N SER A 18 14.25 20.90 -42.75
CA SER A 18 14.95 21.00 -44.03
C SER A 18 14.80 22.43 -44.57
N SER A 19 15.80 23.27 -44.28
CA SER A 19 15.93 24.60 -44.90
C SER A 19 16.76 24.46 -46.17
N SER A 20 16.08 24.19 -47.29
CA SER A 20 16.67 24.21 -48.61
C SER A 20 16.60 25.62 -49.18
N ASP A 21 17.67 26.38 -49.04
CA ASP A 21 17.95 27.51 -49.94
C ASP A 21 19.42 27.46 -50.34
N SER A 22 19.80 26.32 -50.92
CA SER A 22 20.99 26.20 -51.74
C SER A 22 20.52 26.21 -53.19
N MET A 23 20.72 27.34 -53.86
CA MET A 23 20.59 27.47 -55.31
C MET A 23 21.50 26.42 -55.96
N MET A 24 20.95 25.23 -56.18
CA MET A 24 21.56 24.17 -56.95
C MET A 24 21.68 24.69 -58.39
N TYR A 25 22.84 25.21 -58.77
CA TYR A 25 23.23 25.26 -60.16
C TYR A 25 23.30 23.81 -60.66
N ARG A 26 22.16 23.28 -61.11
CA ARG A 26 22.16 22.07 -61.92
C ARG A 26 22.82 22.45 -63.22
N ILE A 27 24.11 22.12 -63.34
CA ILE A 27 24.74 21.95 -64.63
C ILE A 27 23.85 20.92 -65.36
N PRO A 28 23.20 21.28 -66.48
CA PRO A 28 22.43 20.33 -67.26
C PRO A 28 23.32 19.13 -67.57
N THR A 29 22.81 17.91 -67.35
CA THR A 29 23.53 16.67 -67.68
C THR A 29 23.78 16.54 -69.19
N SER A 30 23.02 17.26 -70.01
CA SER A 30 23.25 17.46 -71.43
C SER A 30 22.79 18.86 -71.84
N ILE A 31 23.51 19.46 -72.79
CA ILE A 31 23.03 20.60 -73.56
C ILE A 31 22.70 20.03 -74.94
N ASP A 32 21.42 19.98 -75.29
CA ASP A 32 21.00 19.57 -76.64
C ASP A 32 21.00 20.83 -77.51
N ASP A 33 22.20 21.20 -77.95
CA ASP A 33 22.42 22.23 -78.96
C ASP A 33 22.81 21.52 -80.25
N GLU A 34 21.90 21.49 -81.23
CA GLU A 34 22.11 20.81 -82.51
C GLU A 34 23.30 21.40 -83.29
N ASP A 35 23.67 22.66 -83.02
CA ASP A 35 24.82 23.32 -83.63
C ASP A 35 26.13 23.11 -82.83
N TYR A 36 26.07 22.59 -81.60
CA TYR A 36 27.24 22.32 -80.74
C TYR A 36 27.87 20.94 -81.01
N MET A 37 27.16 20.07 -81.74
CA MET A 37 27.60 18.73 -82.13
C MET A 37 28.26 18.77 -83.52
N GLY A 38 29.50 19.26 -83.61
CA GLY A 38 30.27 19.22 -84.85
C GLY A 38 30.71 17.79 -85.21
N ILE A 39 30.34 17.29 -86.39
CA ILE A 39 30.87 16.03 -86.93
C ILE A 39 32.27 16.31 -87.49
N GLU A 40 33.31 15.72 -86.89
CA GLU A 40 34.70 15.85 -87.34
C GLU A 40 35.09 14.70 -88.28
N ASN A 41 35.16 15.00 -89.60
CA ASN A 41 35.35 14.00 -90.68
C ASN A 41 36.81 13.74 -91.08
N SER A 42 37.81 14.20 -90.31
CA SER A 42 39.23 13.99 -90.62
C SER A 42 39.84 12.82 -89.82
N ALA A 43 40.29 11.81 -90.57
CA ALA A 43 41.00 10.57 -90.19
C ALA A 43 40.21 9.51 -89.38
N LEU A 44 40.00 8.35 -90.01
CA LEU A 44 39.35 7.15 -89.48
C LEU A 44 40.21 6.46 -88.39
N ASP A 45 39.75 6.50 -87.13
CA ASP A 45 40.26 5.63 -86.05
C ASP A 45 39.16 4.69 -85.55
N VAL A 46 39.55 3.60 -84.89
CA VAL A 46 38.67 2.55 -84.35
C VAL A 46 38.59 2.67 -82.83
N CYS A 47 37.40 2.46 -82.25
CA CYS A 47 37.22 2.45 -80.79
C CYS A 47 37.98 1.26 -80.17
N SER A 48 38.84 1.52 -79.19
CA SER A 48 39.67 0.49 -78.55
C SER A 48 38.88 -0.54 -77.73
N GLU A 49 37.68 -0.23 -77.25
CA GLU A 49 36.83 -1.20 -76.53
C GLU A 49 35.88 -1.98 -77.46
N HIS A 50 35.32 -1.32 -78.48
CA HIS A 50 34.27 -1.90 -79.31
C HIS A 50 34.73 -2.39 -80.69
N GLY A 51 35.94 -2.00 -81.15
CA GLY A 51 36.52 -2.45 -82.41
C GLY A 51 35.81 -1.95 -83.68
N LEU A 52 34.86 -1.01 -83.54
CA LEU A 52 34.06 -0.44 -84.64
C LEU A 52 34.58 0.95 -85.06
N LEU A 53 34.29 1.33 -86.31
CA LEU A 53 34.60 2.67 -86.85
C LEU A 53 33.93 3.75 -85.99
N LEU A 54 34.72 4.68 -85.48
CA LEU A 54 34.25 5.74 -84.59
C LEU A 54 33.41 6.76 -85.37
N GLU A 55 32.12 6.84 -85.09
CA GLU A 55 31.36 8.07 -85.31
C GLU A 55 31.78 9.07 -84.21
N ARG A 56 32.69 9.98 -84.53
CA ARG A 56 33.26 10.95 -83.57
C ARG A 56 32.22 12.02 -83.23
N ARG A 57 31.71 12.01 -81.99
CA ARG A 57 30.87 13.08 -81.44
C ARG A 57 31.66 13.88 -80.41
N VAL A 58 31.68 15.20 -80.56
CA VAL A 58 32.29 16.12 -79.59
C VAL A 58 31.34 16.23 -78.40
N ALA A 59 31.73 15.68 -77.24
CA ALA A 59 30.88 15.75 -76.04
C ALA A 59 31.01 17.11 -75.32
N PHE A 60 32.17 17.77 -75.43
CA PHE A 60 32.37 19.15 -74.99
C PHE A 60 33.60 19.80 -75.64
N GLU A 61 33.54 21.12 -75.84
CA GLU A 61 34.68 21.98 -76.16
C GLU A 61 34.92 22.94 -74.97
N GLY A 62 36.10 22.88 -74.37
CA GLY A 62 36.44 23.73 -73.23
C GLY A 62 36.74 25.16 -73.68
N PHE A 63 35.97 26.14 -73.19
CA PHE A 63 35.96 27.54 -73.66
C PHE A 63 37.34 28.24 -73.68
N GLU A 64 38.28 27.82 -72.83
CA GLU A 64 39.62 28.44 -72.73
C GLU A 64 40.77 27.57 -73.28
N THR A 65 40.53 26.31 -73.66
CA THR A 65 41.60 25.40 -74.10
C THR A 65 41.42 24.85 -75.52
N SER A 66 40.26 25.06 -76.14
CA SER A 66 39.89 24.48 -77.45
C SER A 66 40.13 22.97 -77.56
N ARG A 67 40.19 22.24 -76.43
CA ARG A 67 40.33 20.79 -76.41
C ARG A 67 38.95 20.14 -76.53
N ARG A 68 38.83 19.22 -77.48
CA ARG A 68 37.63 18.42 -77.74
C ARG A 68 37.79 17.02 -77.17
N PHE A 69 36.77 16.54 -76.47
CA PHE A 69 36.73 15.18 -75.91
C PHE A 69 35.77 14.33 -76.72
N LEU A 70 36.28 13.20 -77.23
CA LEU A 70 35.56 12.27 -78.09
C LEU A 70 34.97 11.13 -77.27
N VAL A 71 33.72 10.75 -77.53
CA VAL A 71 33.01 9.66 -76.85
C VAL A 71 32.48 8.65 -77.88
N CYS A 72 32.44 7.36 -77.52
CA CYS A 72 31.84 6.30 -78.34
C CYS A 72 30.31 6.31 -78.20
N ALA A 73 29.58 6.23 -79.31
CA ALA A 73 28.12 6.30 -79.33
C ALA A 73 27.39 4.97 -79.01
N GLN A 74 28.11 3.91 -78.63
CA GLN A 74 27.52 2.62 -78.28
C GLN A 74 26.95 2.65 -76.85
N PRO A 75 25.68 2.26 -76.61
CA PRO A 75 25.11 2.20 -75.27
C PRO A 75 25.72 1.04 -74.47
N GLU A 76 26.21 1.31 -73.25
CA GLU A 76 26.67 0.28 -72.32
C GLU A 76 25.47 -0.56 -71.82
N GLU A 77 25.29 -1.79 -72.32
CA GLU A 77 24.37 -2.76 -71.73
C GLU A 77 24.87 -3.17 -70.34
N ARG A 78 24.29 -2.58 -69.29
CA ARG A 78 24.56 -2.96 -67.89
C ARG A 78 23.96 -4.34 -67.60
N VAL A 79 24.70 -5.41 -67.89
CA VAL A 79 24.36 -6.77 -67.47
C VAL A 79 24.56 -6.86 -65.95
N MET A 80 23.46 -6.79 -65.19
CA MET A 80 23.49 -6.99 -63.75
C MET A 80 23.96 -8.42 -63.44
N ASP A 81 25.04 -8.56 -62.65
CA ASP A 81 25.62 -9.87 -62.29
C ASP A 81 24.57 -10.75 -61.58
N LEU A 82 24.31 -11.95 -62.12
CA LEU A 82 23.40 -12.95 -61.55
C LEU A 82 23.71 -13.24 -60.07
N ARG A 83 24.98 -13.12 -59.66
CA ARG A 83 25.40 -13.29 -58.26
C ARG A 83 24.82 -12.20 -57.34
N TYR A 84 24.74 -10.97 -57.82
CA TYR A 84 24.18 -9.84 -57.07
C TYR A 84 22.67 -10.04 -56.82
N LEU A 85 21.92 -10.45 -57.84
CA LEU A 85 20.48 -10.74 -57.72
C LEU A 85 20.21 -11.90 -56.75
N LYS A 86 21.04 -12.95 -56.77
CA LYS A 86 20.91 -14.11 -55.88
C LYS A 86 21.19 -13.76 -54.42
N VAL A 87 22.22 -12.93 -54.15
CA VAL A 87 22.53 -12.45 -52.79
C VAL A 87 21.41 -11.57 -52.25
N ASN A 88 20.85 -10.67 -53.06
CA ASN A 88 19.75 -9.81 -52.64
C ASN A 88 18.45 -10.57 -52.41
N ALA A 89 18.12 -11.57 -53.24
CA ALA A 89 16.97 -12.44 -53.02
C ALA A 89 17.09 -13.23 -51.71
N GLN A 90 18.27 -13.81 -51.42
CA GLN A 90 18.53 -14.48 -50.14
C GLN A 90 18.54 -13.52 -48.95
N GLY A 91 18.99 -12.28 -49.13
CA GLY A 91 18.90 -11.22 -48.11
C GLY A 91 17.45 -10.84 -47.80
N ALA A 92 16.60 -10.75 -48.82
CA ALA A 92 15.17 -10.48 -48.68
C ALA A 92 14.43 -11.63 -47.97
N GLU A 93 14.71 -12.89 -48.31
CA GLU A 93 14.14 -14.06 -47.60
C GLU A 93 14.59 -14.11 -46.14
N ARG A 94 15.88 -13.88 -45.86
CA ARG A 94 16.40 -13.80 -44.48
C ARG A 94 15.74 -12.67 -43.69
N SER A 95 15.59 -11.50 -44.31
CA SER A 95 14.88 -10.36 -43.70
C SER A 95 13.41 -10.69 -43.41
N SER A 96 12.72 -11.30 -44.38
CA SER A 96 11.32 -11.74 -44.20
C SER A 96 11.17 -12.76 -43.07
N ALA A 97 12.11 -13.72 -42.94
CA ALA A 97 12.08 -14.69 -41.85
C ALA A 97 12.27 -14.04 -40.48
N VAL A 98 13.18 -13.07 -40.36
CA VAL A 98 13.41 -12.30 -39.12
C VAL A 98 12.15 -11.51 -38.73
N VAL A 99 11.48 -10.88 -39.69
CA VAL A 99 10.24 -10.12 -39.44
C VAL A 99 9.12 -11.03 -38.91
N VAL A 100 8.97 -12.24 -39.45
CA VAL A 100 7.95 -13.21 -38.97
C VAL A 100 8.24 -13.65 -37.54
N VAL A 101 9.51 -13.96 -37.21
CA VAL A 101 9.92 -14.32 -35.84
C VAL A 101 9.61 -13.17 -34.88
N MET A 102 10.05 -11.95 -35.20
CA MET A 102 9.79 -10.76 -34.38
C MET A 102 8.29 -10.54 -34.16
N LYS A 103 7.46 -10.72 -35.20
CA LYS A 103 6.01 -10.57 -35.09
C LYS A 103 5.41 -11.57 -34.09
N SER A 104 5.78 -12.85 -34.18
CA SER A 104 5.31 -13.85 -33.21
C SER A 104 5.75 -13.53 -31.77
N GLU A 105 6.95 -12.95 -31.62
CA GLU A 105 7.53 -12.64 -30.32
C GLU A 105 6.88 -11.39 -29.70
N ILE A 106 6.47 -10.43 -30.54
CA ILE A 106 5.62 -9.29 -30.14
C ILE A 106 4.26 -9.78 -29.68
N GLU A 107 3.58 -10.62 -30.46
CA GLU A 107 2.25 -11.16 -30.09
C GLU A 107 2.31 -11.91 -28.76
N LYS A 108 3.38 -12.70 -28.53
CA LYS A 108 3.60 -13.36 -27.24
C LYS A 108 3.79 -12.36 -26.09
N LYS A 109 4.61 -11.32 -26.27
CA LYS A 109 4.83 -10.28 -25.25
C LYS A 109 3.56 -9.47 -24.97
N GLU A 110 2.74 -9.20 -25.98
CA GLU A 110 1.46 -8.53 -25.81
C GLU A 110 0.49 -9.35 -24.96
N ALA A 111 0.43 -10.66 -25.19
CA ALA A 111 -0.35 -11.57 -24.35
C ALA A 111 0.13 -11.58 -22.88
N GLU A 112 1.45 -11.64 -22.66
CA GLU A 112 2.04 -11.55 -21.32
C GLU A 112 1.73 -10.20 -20.63
N ILE A 113 1.81 -9.08 -21.37
CA ILE A 113 1.45 -7.75 -20.84
C ILE A 113 -0.01 -7.71 -20.42
N MET A 114 -0.92 -8.29 -21.21
CA MET A 114 -2.34 -8.35 -20.88
C MET A 114 -2.59 -9.18 -19.61
N GLU A 115 -1.91 -10.32 -19.47
CA GLU A 115 -2.00 -11.16 -18.28
C GLU A 115 -1.48 -10.42 -17.03
N VAL A 116 -0.32 -9.76 -17.13
CA VAL A 116 0.28 -8.98 -16.03
C VAL A 116 -0.62 -7.82 -15.62
N LYS A 117 -1.23 -7.10 -16.58
CA LYS A 117 -2.22 -6.05 -16.28
C LYS A 117 -3.43 -6.60 -15.51
N GLY A 118 -3.92 -7.77 -15.91
CA GLY A 118 -4.99 -8.48 -15.19
C GLY A 118 -4.60 -8.79 -13.74
N LYS A 119 -3.42 -9.38 -13.53
CA LYS A 119 -2.87 -9.67 -12.19
C LYS A 119 -2.71 -8.40 -11.35
N TYR A 120 -2.23 -7.30 -11.94
CA TYR A 120 -2.08 -6.02 -11.26
C TYR A 120 -3.43 -5.45 -10.78
N SER A 121 -4.47 -5.52 -11.62
CA SER A 121 -5.82 -5.09 -11.24
C SER A 121 -6.37 -5.88 -10.04
N VAL A 122 -6.20 -7.20 -10.05
CA VAL A 122 -6.61 -8.06 -8.92
C VAL A 122 -5.85 -7.69 -7.65
N LEU A 123 -4.54 -7.46 -7.73
CA LEU A 123 -3.72 -7.06 -6.58
C LEU A 123 -4.17 -5.72 -5.98
N MET A 124 -4.49 -4.72 -6.81
CA MET A 124 -5.00 -3.44 -6.33
C MET A 124 -6.33 -3.58 -5.60
N ASN A 125 -7.28 -4.34 -6.16
CA ASN A 125 -8.57 -4.59 -5.52
C ASN A 125 -8.39 -5.31 -4.17
N LEU A 126 -7.48 -6.27 -4.09
CA LEU A 126 -7.18 -6.98 -2.84
C LEU A 126 -6.57 -6.05 -1.79
N ALA A 127 -5.60 -5.21 -2.18
CA ALA A 127 -4.98 -4.24 -1.28
C ALA A 127 -6.01 -3.25 -0.72
N GLU A 128 -6.93 -2.77 -1.56
CA GLU A 128 -8.03 -1.92 -1.11
C GLU A 128 -8.98 -2.63 -0.15
N ALA A 129 -9.37 -3.86 -0.48
CA ALA A 129 -10.27 -4.66 0.36
C ALA A 129 -9.64 -4.94 1.73
N GLN A 130 -8.36 -5.32 1.78
CA GLN A 130 -7.59 -5.48 3.00
C GLN A 130 -7.55 -4.17 3.80
N GLY A 131 -7.26 -3.05 3.14
CA GLY A 131 -7.26 -1.73 3.77
C GLY A 131 -8.62 -1.36 4.37
N ARG A 132 -9.73 -1.71 3.72
CA ARG A 132 -11.08 -1.53 4.27
C ARG A 132 -11.30 -2.39 5.51
N VAL A 133 -10.98 -3.68 5.45
CA VAL A 133 -11.13 -4.60 6.60
C VAL A 133 -10.32 -4.13 7.81
N ILE A 134 -9.04 -3.79 7.60
CA ILE A 134 -8.16 -3.30 8.66
C ILE A 134 -8.71 -2.04 9.32
N ARG A 135 -9.18 -1.07 8.53
CA ARG A 135 -9.77 0.17 9.06
C ARG A 135 -11.04 -0.11 9.87
N THR A 136 -11.94 -0.95 9.37
CA THR A 136 -13.17 -1.33 10.08
C THR A 136 -12.87 -2.04 11.39
N GLN A 137 -11.96 -3.03 11.37
CA GLN A 137 -11.56 -3.74 12.59
C GLN A 137 -10.93 -2.80 13.60
N LYS A 138 -10.03 -1.91 13.17
CA LYS A 138 -9.42 -0.90 14.06
C LYS A 138 -10.46 0.02 14.70
N ALA A 139 -11.44 0.48 13.94
CA ALA A 139 -12.52 1.32 14.46
C ALA A 139 -13.41 0.58 15.47
N ASN A 140 -13.74 -0.69 15.20
CA ASN A 140 -14.53 -1.51 16.10
C ASN A 140 -13.79 -1.78 17.41
N HIS A 141 -12.52 -2.17 17.35
CA HIS A 141 -11.70 -2.37 18.55
C HIS A 141 -11.59 -1.11 19.39
N LEU A 142 -11.47 0.06 18.78
CA LEU A 142 -11.41 1.33 19.52
C LEU A 142 -12.72 1.61 20.27
N LYS A 143 -13.87 1.44 19.60
CA LYS A 143 -15.19 1.62 20.21
C LYS A 143 -15.42 0.65 21.38
N GLU A 144 -15.07 -0.63 21.20
CA GLU A 144 -15.20 -1.63 22.25
C GLU A 144 -14.28 -1.31 23.44
N LYS A 145 -13.04 -0.88 23.17
CA LYS A 145 -12.11 -0.45 24.22
C LYS A 145 -12.64 0.73 25.02
N GLU A 146 -13.22 1.75 24.37
CA GLU A 146 -13.85 2.89 25.04
C GLU A 146 -15.01 2.45 25.92
N LYS A 147 -15.91 1.61 25.38
CA LYS A 147 -17.05 1.06 26.13
C LYS A 147 -16.62 0.28 27.37
N LEU A 148 -15.64 -0.62 27.21
CA LEU A 148 -15.08 -1.40 28.32
C LEU A 148 -14.38 -0.50 29.35
N SER A 149 -13.74 0.59 28.92
CA SER A 149 -13.12 1.56 29.83
C SER A 149 -14.17 2.27 30.69
N GLU A 150 -15.30 2.68 30.09
CA GLU A 150 -16.40 3.32 30.79
C GLU A 150 -17.10 2.35 31.76
N GLU A 151 -17.39 1.13 31.31
CA GLU A 151 -17.97 0.07 32.15
C GLU A 151 -17.06 -0.26 33.35
N ASN A 152 -15.75 -0.37 33.14
CA ASN A 152 -14.79 -0.61 34.22
C ASN A 152 -14.74 0.55 35.23
N TYR A 153 -14.80 1.80 34.75
CA TYR A 153 -14.87 2.95 35.63
C TYR A 153 -16.14 2.91 36.50
N ASN A 154 -17.29 2.63 35.90
CA ASN A 154 -18.56 2.51 36.61
C ASN A 154 -18.55 1.36 37.63
N LEU A 155 -17.98 0.20 37.26
CA LEU A 155 -17.80 -0.92 38.19
C LEU A 155 -16.95 -0.53 39.38
N LYS A 156 -15.85 0.20 39.17
CA LYS A 156 -15.00 0.69 40.25
C LYS A 156 -15.77 1.61 41.21
N VAL A 157 -16.56 2.53 40.68
CA VAL A 157 -17.42 3.40 41.51
C VAL A 157 -18.42 2.59 42.35
N TRP A 158 -18.99 1.52 41.80
CA TRP A 158 -19.89 0.64 42.54
C TRP A 158 -19.19 -0.18 43.62
N VAL A 159 -17.99 -0.69 43.33
CA VAL A 159 -17.15 -1.37 44.32
C VAL A 159 -16.86 -0.42 45.49
N ASP A 160 -16.41 0.80 45.23
CA ASP A 160 -16.11 1.79 46.28
C ASP A 160 -17.36 2.10 47.14
N LYS A 161 -18.55 2.20 46.53
CA LYS A 161 -19.80 2.39 47.27
C LYS A 161 -20.14 1.21 48.18
N LEU A 162 -19.97 -0.02 47.67
CA LEU A 162 -20.24 -1.24 48.43
C LEU A 162 -19.26 -1.38 49.59
N THR A 163 -17.97 -1.16 49.36
CA THR A 163 -16.94 -1.15 50.42
C THR A 163 -17.27 -0.16 51.52
N ASN A 164 -17.65 1.07 51.18
CA ASN A 164 -18.07 2.07 52.18
C ASN A 164 -19.32 1.64 52.98
N SER A 165 -20.26 0.93 52.32
CA SER A 165 -21.45 0.43 53.02
C SER A 165 -21.14 -0.74 53.95
N GLU A 166 -20.20 -1.60 53.56
CA GLU A 166 -19.71 -2.72 54.36
C GLU A 166 -18.99 -2.23 55.62
N GLU A 167 -18.12 -1.22 55.50
CA GLU A 167 -17.45 -0.58 56.63
C GLU A 167 -18.44 -0.03 57.66
N LYS A 168 -19.48 0.69 57.21
CA LYS A 168 -20.53 1.22 58.09
C LYS A 168 -21.30 0.10 58.81
N LEU A 169 -21.63 -0.98 58.12
CA LEU A 169 -22.31 -2.12 58.73
C LEU A 169 -21.42 -2.80 59.78
N ASN A 170 -20.12 -2.90 59.54
CA ASN A 170 -19.17 -3.41 60.52
C ASN A 170 -19.11 -2.53 61.78
N ASP A 171 -19.08 -1.20 61.61
CA ASP A 171 -19.13 -0.25 62.73
C ASP A 171 -20.43 -0.42 63.55
N ASP A 172 -21.58 -0.53 62.88
CA ASP A 172 -22.88 -0.75 63.53
C ASP A 172 -22.91 -2.07 64.31
N ILE A 173 -22.35 -3.15 63.74
CA ILE A 173 -22.20 -4.44 64.43
C ILE A 173 -21.34 -4.29 65.69
N MET A 174 -20.23 -3.54 65.63
CA MET A 174 -19.38 -3.29 66.81
C MET A 174 -20.14 -2.54 67.91
N VAL A 175 -20.95 -1.55 67.55
CA VAL A 175 -21.80 -0.81 68.50
C VAL A 175 -22.84 -1.74 69.13
N LEU A 176 -23.53 -2.54 68.33
CA LEU A 176 -24.53 -3.49 68.81
C LEU A 176 -23.93 -4.51 69.78
N ASN A 177 -22.74 -5.05 69.48
CA ASN A 177 -22.05 -5.97 70.37
C ASN A 177 -21.76 -5.33 71.74
N ARG A 178 -21.32 -4.07 71.76
CA ARG A 178 -21.11 -3.33 73.02
C ARG A 178 -22.41 -3.16 73.82
N HIS A 179 -23.52 -2.86 73.15
CA HIS A 179 -24.83 -2.77 73.80
C HIS A 179 -25.27 -4.11 74.38
N ILE A 180 -25.11 -5.20 73.63
CA ILE A 180 -25.42 -6.56 74.07
C ILE A 180 -24.64 -6.91 75.34
N ASP A 181 -23.34 -6.60 75.39
CA ASP A 181 -22.52 -6.84 76.58
C ASP A 181 -22.99 -6.02 77.80
N GLY A 182 -23.43 -4.78 77.58
CA GLY A 182 -24.05 -3.96 78.62
C GLY A 182 -25.32 -4.59 79.18
N VAL A 183 -26.21 -5.07 78.29
CA VAL A 183 -27.45 -5.76 78.68
C VAL A 183 -27.15 -7.05 79.43
N LYS A 184 -26.20 -7.87 78.97
CA LYS A 184 -25.77 -9.10 79.65
C LYS A 184 -25.32 -8.82 81.08
N LYS A 185 -24.45 -7.83 81.28
CA LYS A 185 -24.02 -7.40 82.64
C LYS A 185 -25.19 -6.93 83.49
N GLY A 186 -26.15 -6.21 82.91
CA GLY A 186 -27.38 -5.81 83.58
C GLY A 186 -28.20 -7.01 84.07
N ILE A 187 -28.37 -8.02 83.20
CA ILE A 187 -29.06 -9.26 83.53
C ILE A 187 -28.34 -10.01 84.66
N GLU A 188 -27.01 -10.15 84.59
CA GLU A 188 -26.22 -10.80 85.64
C GLU A 188 -26.40 -10.12 87.01
N ASN A 189 -26.44 -8.78 87.03
CA ASN A 189 -26.67 -8.03 88.26
C ASN A 189 -28.08 -8.20 88.80
N LEU A 190 -29.09 -8.26 87.93
CA LEU A 190 -30.48 -8.52 88.34
C LEU A 190 -30.65 -9.94 88.89
N ILE A 191 -29.99 -10.94 88.30
CA ILE A 191 -29.98 -12.31 88.81
C ILE A 191 -29.42 -12.36 90.23
N LYS A 192 -28.26 -11.73 90.47
CA LYS A 192 -27.64 -11.66 91.81
C LYS A 192 -28.59 -11.05 92.85
N ARG A 193 -29.20 -9.91 92.53
CA ARG A 193 -30.19 -9.25 93.42
C ARG A 193 -31.41 -10.11 93.68
N MET A 194 -31.89 -10.83 92.66
CA MET A 194 -33.01 -11.76 92.83
C MET A 194 -32.67 -12.88 93.82
N ASP A 195 -31.46 -13.43 93.75
CA ASP A 195 -31.04 -14.48 94.69
C ASP A 195 -30.84 -13.95 96.12
N GLU A 196 -30.32 -12.73 96.28
CA GLU A 196 -30.27 -12.02 97.57
C GLU A 196 -31.67 -11.82 98.17
N LEU A 197 -32.62 -11.37 97.36
CA LEU A 197 -34.01 -11.16 97.79
C LEU A 197 -34.68 -12.49 98.20
N LYS A 198 -34.44 -13.58 97.47
CA LYS A 198 -34.94 -14.91 97.87
C LYS A 198 -34.43 -15.33 99.24
N LEU A 199 -33.15 -15.09 99.54
CA LEU A 199 -32.59 -15.36 100.86
C LEU A 199 -33.27 -14.50 101.94
N HIS A 200 -33.45 -13.21 101.68
CA HIS A 200 -34.10 -12.31 102.63
C HIS A 200 -35.55 -12.73 102.93
N ILE A 201 -36.31 -13.13 101.91
CA ILE A 201 -37.68 -13.64 102.07
C ILE A 201 -37.69 -14.91 102.93
N ALA A 202 -36.75 -15.85 102.71
CA ALA A 202 -36.65 -17.06 103.51
C ALA A 202 -36.40 -16.78 105.00
N ASP A 203 -35.55 -15.79 105.31
CA ASP A 203 -35.29 -15.38 106.70
C ASP A 203 -36.51 -14.71 107.33
N GLN A 204 -37.23 -13.86 106.58
CA GLN A 204 -38.47 -13.25 107.05
C GLN A 204 -39.57 -14.29 107.31
N LEU A 205 -39.71 -15.30 106.45
CA LEU A 205 -40.68 -16.39 106.64
C LEU A 205 -40.42 -17.16 107.93
N LYS A 206 -39.16 -17.55 108.20
CA LYS A 206 -38.77 -18.19 109.47
C LYS A 206 -39.10 -17.32 110.69
N ALA A 207 -38.87 -16.01 110.58
CA ALA A 207 -39.19 -15.07 111.66
C ALA A 207 -40.71 -14.98 111.90
N VAL A 208 -41.51 -14.98 110.82
CA VAL A 208 -42.98 -15.00 110.90
C VAL A 208 -43.47 -16.29 111.54
N GLU A 209 -42.98 -17.46 111.12
CA GLU A 209 -43.35 -18.77 111.70
C GLU A 209 -43.08 -18.78 113.22
N LYS A 210 -41.89 -18.35 113.64
CA LYS A 210 -41.53 -18.26 115.06
C LYS A 210 -42.44 -17.29 115.83
N ASN A 211 -42.83 -16.18 115.22
CA ASN A 211 -43.75 -15.24 115.84
C ASN A 211 -45.18 -15.80 115.93
N GLN A 212 -45.63 -16.57 114.94
CA GLN A 212 -46.91 -17.27 114.99
C GLN A 212 -46.95 -18.31 116.13
N GLU A 213 -45.88 -19.08 116.33
CA GLU A 213 -45.76 -20.01 117.46
C GLU A 213 -45.86 -19.28 118.81
N LYS A 214 -45.14 -18.18 119.00
CA LYS A 214 -45.21 -17.36 120.21
C LYS A 214 -46.61 -16.81 120.47
N LEU A 215 -47.30 -16.34 119.42
CA LEU A 215 -48.67 -15.85 119.52
C LEU A 215 -49.63 -16.96 119.93
N LYS A 216 -49.45 -18.18 119.42
CA LYS A 216 -50.24 -19.34 119.81
C LYS A 216 -50.05 -19.65 121.30
N MET A 217 -48.81 -19.73 121.79
CA MET A 217 -48.51 -19.94 123.21
C MET A 217 -49.15 -18.85 124.09
N THR A 218 -49.09 -17.59 123.64
CA THR A 218 -49.69 -16.47 124.40
C THR A 218 -51.21 -16.59 124.45
N ARG A 219 -51.86 -17.00 123.35
CA ARG A 219 -53.31 -17.24 123.31
C ARG A 219 -53.71 -18.39 124.23
N ASP A 220 -52.98 -19.50 124.18
CA ASP A 220 -53.24 -20.67 125.03
C ASP A 220 -53.15 -20.32 126.53
N ILE A 221 -52.30 -19.34 126.92
CA ILE A 221 -52.21 -18.80 128.29
C ILE A 221 -53.42 -17.91 128.66
N LEU A 222 -53.99 -17.17 127.70
CA LEU A 222 -55.10 -16.25 127.95
C LEU A 222 -56.46 -16.94 127.98
N ASP A 223 -56.62 -18.05 127.24
CA ASP A 223 -57.87 -18.78 127.08
C ASP A 223 -58.05 -19.96 128.07
N GLY A 224 -57.02 -20.32 128.84
CA GLY A 224 -57.03 -21.41 129.85
C GLY A 224 -57.14 -20.92 131.28
#